data_AF-A0A251WII3-F1
#
_entry.id   AF-A0A251WII3-F1
#
_cell.length_a   1.000
_cell.length_b   1.000
_cell.length_c   1.000
_cell.angle_alpha   90.00
_cell.angle_beta   90.00
_cell.angle_gamma   90.00
#
_symmetry.space_group_name_H-M   'P 1'
#
loop_
_entity.id
_entity.type
_entity.pdbx_description
1 polymer ?
#
loop_
_entity_poly.entity_id
_entity_poly.type
_entity_poly.pdbx_seq_one_letter_code
_entity_poly.pdbx_strand_id
1 'polypeptide(L)'
;MIRKVLLFTFLLLNVGAFNVQAQSCPTSANEQKFYQLRENNGNRRCEGIQKRQIGSSLDVASLTVGRLQSGDSLSLKVPVPPGGTEPVLSVRELEQNYVLDKVKWDRNSGWYEMRWSANVLNLKNVNIPPERLLALAEVQPSGSNSLSVLVPVILNSNDKRYEIVFRCEGCEARIKNNKIEVSAGNEKMSCTENKGNSQVLRFYCDGKTKPAGKYKISIDYDVKPTLSSRYESTPPLVRYFRHNPQWLK
;
A
#
# COMPACT_ATOMS: atom_id res chain seq x y z
N MET A 1 -48.30 -53.97 -16.43
CA MET A 1 -48.44 -54.33 -15.01
C MET A 1 -47.84 -53.23 -14.16
N ILE A 2 -48.53 -52.91 -13.06
CA ILE A 2 -48.45 -51.71 -12.22
C ILE A 2 -47.46 -51.91 -11.06
N ARG A 3 -46.72 -50.85 -10.68
CA ARG A 3 -46.51 -50.29 -9.31
C ARG A 3 -45.27 -49.38 -9.34
N LYS A 4 -45.38 -48.05 -9.36
CA LYS A 4 -45.65 -47.13 -8.23
C LYS A 4 -44.94 -47.53 -6.94
N VAL A 5 -43.82 -46.87 -6.65
CA VAL A 5 -43.51 -46.37 -5.29
C VAL A 5 -42.90 -44.98 -5.45
N LEU A 6 -43.68 -43.98 -5.04
CA LEU A 6 -43.21 -42.65 -4.66
C LEU A 6 -42.38 -42.79 -3.38
N LEU A 7 -41.25 -42.09 -3.30
CA LEU A 7 -40.77 -41.58 -2.03
C LEU A 7 -40.18 -40.18 -2.23
N PHE A 8 -41.06 -39.21 -1.95
CA PHE A 8 -40.74 -37.85 -1.54
C PHE A 8 -39.80 -37.90 -0.34
N THR A 9 -38.62 -37.28 -0.43
CA THR A 9 -37.96 -36.73 0.76
C THR A 9 -37.43 -35.35 0.44
N PHE A 10 -38.11 -34.36 0.97
CA PHE A 10 -37.70 -32.97 1.08
C PHE A 10 -36.52 -32.88 2.07
N LEU A 11 -35.41 -32.24 1.67
CA LEU A 11 -34.46 -31.61 2.59
C LEU A 11 -33.85 -30.41 1.84
N LEU A 12 -34.55 -29.27 1.85
CA LEU A 12 -34.30 -28.13 2.73
C LEU A 12 -32.86 -27.58 2.64
N LEU A 13 -32.75 -26.47 1.90
CA LEU A 13 -31.98 -25.26 2.27
C LEU A 13 -30.58 -25.51 2.85
N ASN A 14 -29.58 -25.67 1.98
CA ASN A 14 -28.24 -25.16 2.26
C ASN A 14 -28.07 -23.80 1.56
N VAL A 15 -28.83 -22.81 2.04
CA VAL A 15 -28.36 -21.42 2.05
C VAL A 15 -27.38 -21.32 3.22
N GLY A 16 -26.29 -22.07 3.11
CA GLY A 16 -25.16 -22.00 4.01
C GLY A 16 -24.45 -20.70 3.71
N ALA A 17 -24.73 -19.70 4.54
CA ALA A 17 -24.12 -18.39 4.55
C ALA A 17 -22.69 -18.42 4.01
N PHE A 18 -22.44 -17.67 2.92
CA PHE A 18 -21.15 -17.06 2.68
C PHE A 18 -20.89 -16.06 3.81
N ASN A 19 -20.64 -16.59 5.00
CA ASN A 19 -19.98 -15.87 6.07
C ASN A 19 -18.59 -15.58 5.53
N VAL A 20 -18.45 -14.39 4.94
CA VAL A 20 -17.17 -13.73 4.78
C VAL A 20 -16.56 -13.70 6.18
N GLN A 21 -15.68 -14.66 6.49
CA GLN A 21 -14.99 -14.70 7.76
C GLN A 21 -14.31 -13.34 7.94
N ALA A 22 -14.85 -12.56 8.88
CA ALA A 22 -14.12 -11.46 9.47
C ALA A 22 -12.80 -12.06 9.98
N GLN A 23 -11.70 -11.61 9.39
CA GLN A 23 -10.36 -12.05 9.75
C GLN A 23 -10.16 -11.73 11.24
N SER A 24 -10.28 -12.76 12.09
CA SER A 24 -10.18 -12.62 13.55
C SER A 24 -8.77 -12.16 13.91
N CYS A 25 -8.64 -11.24 14.86
CA CYS A 25 -7.34 -10.73 15.26
C CYS A 25 -6.49 -11.83 15.86
N PRO A 26 -5.15 -11.73 15.76
CA PRO A 26 -4.27 -12.73 16.35
C PRO A 26 -4.67 -12.95 17.82
N THR A 27 -5.01 -14.20 18.14
CA THR A 27 -5.65 -14.56 19.42
C THR A 27 -4.65 -14.92 20.51
N SER A 28 -3.35 -15.02 20.20
CA SER A 28 -2.34 -15.31 21.22
C SER A 28 -2.17 -14.13 22.18
N ALA A 29 -2.05 -14.42 23.49
CA ALA A 29 -1.98 -13.40 24.54
C ALA A 29 -0.81 -12.40 24.36
N ASN A 30 0.27 -12.82 23.70
CA ASN A 30 1.40 -11.94 23.38
C ASN A 30 1.12 -11.02 22.18
N GLU A 31 0.28 -11.43 21.23
CA GLU A 31 -0.05 -10.65 20.05
C GLU A 31 -1.19 -9.64 20.34
N GLN A 32 -2.11 -9.94 21.26
CA GLN A 32 -3.15 -8.97 21.69
C GLN A 32 -2.56 -7.64 22.22
N LYS A 33 -1.33 -7.66 22.76
CA LYS A 33 -0.61 -6.42 23.15
C LYS A 33 -0.30 -5.52 21.98
N PHE A 34 -0.22 -6.06 20.76
CA PHE A 34 0.14 -5.33 19.55
C PHE A 34 -1.04 -5.09 18.61
N TYR A 35 -2.10 -5.89 18.67
CA TYR A 35 -3.30 -5.73 17.85
C TYR A 35 -4.54 -5.35 18.65
N GLN A 36 -5.56 -4.83 17.97
CA GLN A 36 -6.92 -4.65 18.48
C GLN A 36 -7.94 -4.94 17.39
N LEU A 37 -9.07 -5.51 17.79
CA LEU A 37 -10.23 -5.66 16.92
C LEU A 37 -11.00 -4.35 16.91
N ARG A 38 -11.27 -3.83 15.71
CA ARG A 38 -12.19 -2.72 15.51
C ARG A 38 -13.44 -3.22 14.82
N GLU A 39 -14.57 -2.87 15.41
CA GLU A 39 -15.88 -3.06 14.81
C GLU A 39 -16.48 -1.67 14.56
N ASN A 40 -16.70 -1.30 13.30
CA ASN A 40 -17.42 -0.08 12.96
C ASN A 40 -18.31 -0.32 11.74
N ASN A 41 -19.60 -0.01 11.84
CA ASN A 41 -20.59 -0.15 10.76
C ASN A 41 -20.54 -1.52 10.04
N GLY A 42 -20.41 -2.62 10.78
CA GLY A 42 -20.36 -3.98 10.21
C GLY A 42 -19.02 -4.39 9.61
N ASN A 43 -17.99 -3.53 9.64
CA ASN A 43 -16.63 -3.89 9.24
C ASN A 43 -15.81 -4.30 10.47
N ARG A 44 -15.55 -5.61 10.61
CA ARG A 44 -14.66 -6.19 11.62
C ARG A 44 -13.25 -6.31 11.03
N ARG A 45 -12.27 -5.61 11.60
CA ARG A 45 -10.88 -5.67 11.15
C ARG A 45 -9.89 -5.56 12.30
N CYS A 46 -8.68 -6.00 12.05
CA CYS A 46 -7.60 -6.01 13.02
C CYS A 46 -6.56 -4.95 12.68
N GLU A 47 -6.28 -4.09 13.65
CA GLU A 47 -5.32 -3.00 13.53
C GLU A 47 -4.21 -3.23 14.55
N GLY A 48 -2.94 -3.01 14.22
CA GLY A 48 -1.88 -3.25 15.20
C GLY A 48 -0.46 -3.05 14.73
N ILE A 49 0.48 -3.39 15.61
CA ILE A 49 1.92 -3.32 15.36
C ILE A 49 2.40 -4.71 14.92
N GLN A 50 2.88 -4.83 13.69
CA GLN A 50 3.46 -6.08 13.21
C GLN A 50 4.95 -6.14 13.52
N LYS A 51 5.42 -7.27 14.07
CA LYS A 51 6.85 -7.58 14.04
C LYS A 51 7.23 -7.84 12.59
N ARG A 52 8.14 -7.03 12.07
CA ARG A 52 8.57 -7.13 10.68
C ARG A 52 9.81 -8.00 10.58
N GLN A 53 9.92 -8.75 9.49
CA GLN A 53 11.19 -9.37 9.13
C GLN A 53 12.20 -8.26 8.85
N ILE A 54 13.37 -8.34 9.49
CA ILE A 54 14.46 -7.39 9.25
C ILE A 54 15.13 -7.83 7.95
N GLY A 55 14.90 -7.07 6.88
CA GLY A 55 15.66 -7.19 5.65
C GLY A 55 17.00 -6.45 5.71
N SER A 56 17.65 -6.37 4.55
CA SER A 56 18.78 -5.47 4.30
C SER A 56 18.65 -4.79 2.93
N SER A 57 17.41 -4.66 2.45
CA SER A 57 17.09 -4.18 1.11
C SER A 57 16.23 -2.93 1.13
N LEU A 58 16.42 -2.08 0.13
CA LEU A 58 15.57 -0.95 -0.18
C LEU A 58 14.38 -1.41 -1.02
N ASP A 59 13.16 -0.97 -0.69
CA ASP A 59 11.99 -1.14 -1.56
C ASP A 59 11.07 0.09 -1.50
N VAL A 60 10.15 0.20 -2.46
CA VAL A 60 9.09 1.21 -2.46
C VAL A 60 8.16 0.94 -1.28
N ALA A 61 8.15 1.90 -0.37
CA ALA A 61 7.36 1.87 0.84
C ALA A 61 6.00 2.58 0.70
N SER A 62 5.94 3.60 -0.18
CA SER A 62 4.77 4.41 -0.46
C SER A 62 4.80 4.92 -1.90
N LEU A 63 3.63 4.99 -2.53
CA LEU A 63 3.41 5.71 -3.77
C LEU A 63 2.08 6.47 -3.67
N THR A 64 2.15 7.77 -3.41
CA THR A 64 0.97 8.60 -3.19
C THR A 64 0.89 9.77 -4.16
N VAL A 65 -0.32 10.31 -4.34
CA VAL A 65 -0.50 11.68 -4.84
C VAL A 65 -0.74 12.58 -3.64
N GLY A 66 0.14 13.54 -3.46
CA GLY A 66 0.17 14.43 -2.30
C GLY A 66 0.60 13.74 -1.01
N ARG A 67 0.33 14.42 0.12
CA ARG A 67 0.71 13.98 1.47
C ARG A 67 -0.39 14.36 2.47
N LEU A 68 -0.67 13.47 3.42
CA LEU A 68 -1.59 13.75 4.53
C LEU A 68 -1.00 14.83 5.45
N GLN A 69 -1.84 15.75 5.88
CA GLN A 69 -1.51 16.79 6.85
C GLN A 69 -2.31 16.59 8.14
N SER A 70 -1.86 17.23 9.22
CA SER A 70 -2.63 17.29 10.46
C SER A 70 -3.97 17.98 10.23
N GLY A 71 -5.05 17.41 10.78
CA GLY A 71 -6.43 17.91 10.62
C GLY A 71 -7.19 17.33 9.42
N ASP A 72 -6.51 16.63 8.50
CA ASP A 72 -7.18 15.98 7.39
C ASP A 72 -8.05 14.80 7.87
N SER A 73 -9.27 14.70 7.35
CA SER A 73 -9.99 13.43 7.39
C SER A 73 -9.22 12.41 6.56
N LEU A 74 -9.04 11.20 7.08
CA LEU A 74 -8.28 10.17 6.39
C LEU A 74 -9.16 9.57 5.28
N SER A 75 -8.94 10.04 4.05
CA SER A 75 -9.54 9.52 2.83
C SER A 75 -8.43 9.06 1.90
N LEU A 76 -8.45 7.78 1.54
CA LEU A 76 -7.57 7.20 0.55
C LEU A 76 -8.39 6.82 -0.68
N LYS A 77 -7.94 7.24 -1.86
CA LYS A 77 -8.54 6.85 -3.13
C LYS A 77 -7.49 6.15 -3.98
N VAL A 78 -7.84 5.02 -4.59
CA VAL A 78 -7.01 4.35 -5.57
C VAL A 78 -7.79 4.26 -6.88
N PRO A 79 -7.24 4.72 -8.01
CA PRO A 79 -7.95 4.63 -9.28
C PRO A 79 -8.18 3.18 -9.67
N VAL A 80 -9.34 2.91 -10.27
CA VAL A 80 -9.64 1.56 -10.79
C VAL A 80 -8.65 1.27 -11.94
N PRO A 81 -7.81 0.22 -11.83
CA PRO A 81 -6.86 -0.11 -12.88
C PRO A 81 -7.59 -0.68 -14.11
N PRO A 82 -6.98 -0.62 -15.31
CA PRO A 82 -7.50 -1.30 -16.48
C PRO A 82 -7.74 -2.78 -16.20
N GLY A 83 -8.93 -3.30 -16.56
CA GLY A 83 -9.35 -4.67 -16.24
C GLY A 83 -10.14 -4.81 -14.94
N GLY A 84 -10.24 -3.75 -14.14
CA GLY A 84 -11.12 -3.71 -12.97
C GLY A 84 -10.64 -4.49 -11.76
N THR A 85 -9.42 -5.04 -11.79
CA THR A 85 -8.82 -5.77 -10.66
C THR A 85 -8.78 -4.90 -9.41
N GLU A 86 -9.21 -5.46 -8.28
CA GLU A 86 -9.15 -4.78 -7.00
C GLU A 86 -7.68 -4.68 -6.52
N PRO A 87 -7.18 -3.48 -6.21
CA PRO A 87 -5.82 -3.32 -5.72
C PRO A 87 -5.70 -3.81 -4.28
N VAL A 88 -4.57 -4.42 -3.94
CA VAL A 88 -4.22 -4.71 -2.55
C VAL A 88 -3.63 -3.45 -1.94
N LEU A 89 -4.30 -2.89 -0.92
CA LEU A 89 -3.81 -1.74 -0.17
C LEU A 89 -3.07 -2.17 1.09
N SER A 90 -1.92 -1.55 1.31
CA SER A 90 -1.23 -1.56 2.59
C SER A 90 -1.03 -0.13 3.10
N VAL A 91 -1.30 0.09 4.39
CA VAL A 91 -0.96 1.34 5.08
C VAL A 91 -0.12 1.04 6.31
N ARG A 92 0.99 1.75 6.45
CA ARG A 92 1.99 1.55 7.52
C ARG A 92 2.53 2.88 8.02
N GLU A 93 3.07 2.89 9.23
CA GLU A 93 3.84 4.01 9.77
C GLU A 93 5.34 3.83 9.47
N LEU A 94 6.07 4.94 9.45
CA LEU A 94 7.44 5.04 8.99
C LEU A 94 8.48 4.43 9.95
N GLU A 95 8.46 4.84 11.23
CA GLU A 95 9.54 4.53 12.18
C GLU A 95 9.16 3.44 13.19
N GLN A 96 7.87 3.28 13.43
CA GLN A 96 7.24 2.29 14.29
C GLN A 96 6.45 1.38 13.34
N ASN A 97 6.61 0.07 13.43
CA ASN A 97 5.94 -0.87 12.51
C ASN A 97 4.43 -1.02 12.81
N TYR A 98 3.74 0.11 12.97
CA TYR A 98 2.30 0.17 13.03
C TYR A 98 1.73 -0.07 11.63
N VAL A 99 0.87 -1.08 11.51
CA VAL A 99 0.30 -1.54 10.25
C VAL A 99 -1.21 -1.56 10.37
N LEU A 100 -1.85 -0.93 9.40
CA LEU A 100 -3.30 -1.00 9.21
C LEU A 100 -3.53 -1.95 8.04
N ASP A 101 -3.56 -3.25 8.36
CA ASP A 101 -3.53 -4.31 7.37
C ASP A 101 -4.92 -4.59 6.79
N LYS A 102 -4.94 -4.93 5.49
CA LYS A 102 -6.10 -5.43 4.71
C LYS A 102 -7.37 -4.61 4.89
N VAL A 103 -7.37 -3.46 4.25
CA VAL A 103 -8.56 -2.62 4.15
C VAL A 103 -9.48 -3.12 3.03
N LYS A 104 -10.78 -3.24 3.33
CA LYS A 104 -11.84 -3.37 2.33
C LYS A 104 -12.13 -2.04 1.64
N TRP A 105 -12.23 -2.07 0.32
CA TRP A 105 -12.58 -0.90 -0.49
C TRP A 105 -14.08 -0.68 -0.58
N ASP A 106 -14.48 0.60 -0.59
CA ASP A 106 -15.75 1.01 -1.16
C ASP A 106 -15.53 1.29 -2.65
N ARG A 107 -16.16 0.49 -3.53
CA ARG A 107 -16.01 0.66 -4.99
C ARG A 107 -16.99 1.70 -5.51
N ASN A 108 -16.46 2.67 -6.26
CA ASN A 108 -17.21 3.63 -7.06
C ASN A 108 -16.79 3.51 -8.55
N SER A 109 -17.51 4.15 -9.47
CA SER A 109 -17.37 4.00 -10.94
C SER A 109 -15.97 4.31 -11.50
N GLY A 110 -15.13 5.05 -10.77
CA GLY A 110 -13.74 5.34 -11.17
C GLY A 110 -12.68 5.10 -10.09
N TRP A 111 -13.10 4.75 -8.87
CA TRP A 111 -12.21 4.74 -7.70
C TRP A 111 -12.57 3.61 -6.75
N TYR A 112 -11.55 3.05 -6.12
CA TYR A 112 -11.67 2.41 -4.84
C TYR A 112 -11.41 3.46 -3.77
N GLU A 113 -12.35 3.69 -2.87
CA GLU A 113 -12.24 4.68 -1.81
C GLU A 113 -12.28 4.01 -0.44
N MET A 114 -11.54 4.57 0.50
CA MET A 114 -11.65 4.25 1.92
C MET A 114 -11.69 5.54 2.73
N ARG A 115 -12.67 5.66 3.62
CA ARG A 115 -12.78 6.75 4.59
C ARG A 115 -12.69 6.22 6.02
N TRP A 116 -11.96 6.95 6.85
CA TRP A 116 -11.63 6.53 8.19
C TRP A 116 -11.59 7.73 9.11
N SER A 117 -12.10 7.54 10.33
CA SER A 117 -11.97 8.54 11.38
C SER A 117 -10.49 8.67 11.75
N ALA A 118 -9.98 9.91 11.83
CA ALA A 118 -8.61 10.20 12.24
C ALA A 118 -8.25 9.62 13.62
N ASN A 119 -9.25 9.31 14.45
CA ASN A 119 -9.08 8.59 15.72
C ASN A 119 -8.37 7.23 15.57
N VAL A 120 -8.38 6.64 14.38
CA VAL A 120 -7.61 5.42 14.03
C VAL A 120 -6.10 5.58 14.18
N LEU A 121 -5.59 6.81 14.23
CA LEU A 121 -4.17 7.10 14.42
C LEU A 121 -3.77 7.20 15.89
N ASN A 122 -4.75 7.18 16.80
CA ASN A 122 -4.56 7.31 18.24
C ASN A 122 -4.61 5.95 18.98
N LEU A 123 -4.43 4.82 18.28
CA LEU A 123 -4.47 3.51 18.93
C LEU A 123 -3.33 3.38 19.95
N LYS A 124 -3.68 2.87 21.15
CA LYS A 124 -2.76 2.58 22.26
C LYS A 124 -1.85 3.77 22.64
N ASN A 125 -2.35 5.00 22.50
CA ASN A 125 -1.64 6.25 22.81
C ASN A 125 -0.36 6.49 21.98
N VAL A 126 -0.22 5.83 20.84
CA VAL A 126 0.95 5.98 19.96
C VAL A 126 0.94 7.34 19.22
N ASN A 127 -0.24 7.95 19.06
CA ASN A 127 -0.45 9.27 18.43
C ASN A 127 0.36 9.42 17.13
N ILE A 128 -0.02 8.65 16.12
CA ILE A 128 0.68 8.65 14.84
C ILE A 128 0.25 9.89 14.06
N PRO A 129 1.16 10.83 13.77
CA PRO A 129 0.76 11.99 13.02
C PRO A 129 0.54 11.57 11.53
N PRO A 130 -0.50 12.08 10.86
CA PRO A 130 -0.91 11.60 9.54
C PRO A 130 0.20 11.62 8.48
N GLU A 131 1.11 12.60 8.57
CA GLU A 131 2.21 12.80 7.62
C GLU A 131 3.29 11.72 7.67
N ARG A 132 3.24 10.82 8.66
CA ARG A 132 4.12 9.66 8.83
C ARG A 132 3.53 8.36 8.28
N LEU A 133 2.26 8.38 7.86
CA LEU A 133 1.65 7.24 7.20
C LEU A 133 2.18 7.10 5.77
N LEU A 134 2.45 5.86 5.40
CA LEU A 134 2.84 5.43 4.07
C LEU A 134 1.73 4.55 3.51
N ALA A 135 1.36 4.77 2.25
CA ALA A 135 0.34 4.01 1.57
C ALA A 135 0.86 3.46 0.25
N LEU A 136 0.67 2.16 0.06
CA LEU A 136 1.09 1.45 -1.14
C LEU A 136 -0.07 0.58 -1.62
N ALA A 137 -0.47 0.78 -2.88
CA ALA A 137 -1.47 -0.03 -3.55
C ALA A 137 -0.83 -0.77 -4.72
N GLU A 138 -1.09 -2.08 -4.77
CA GLU A 138 -0.55 -2.95 -5.81
C GLU A 138 -1.66 -3.69 -6.53
N VAL A 139 -1.52 -3.83 -7.85
CA VAL A 139 -2.38 -4.67 -8.66
C VAL A 139 -1.55 -5.88 -9.09
N GLN A 140 -1.98 -7.06 -8.65
CA GLN A 140 -1.43 -8.31 -9.12
C GLN A 140 -2.02 -8.60 -10.51
N PRO A 141 -1.21 -8.74 -11.57
CA PRO A 141 -1.73 -9.09 -12.88
C PRO A 141 -2.28 -10.52 -12.85
N SER A 142 -3.29 -10.80 -13.66
CA SER A 142 -3.81 -12.15 -13.83
C SER A 142 -2.73 -13.03 -14.48
N GLY A 143 -2.12 -13.94 -13.70
CA GLY A 143 -1.09 -14.89 -14.14
C GLY A 143 0.12 -14.94 -13.20
N SER A 144 0.60 -16.15 -12.89
CA SER A 144 1.56 -16.42 -11.80
C SER A 144 2.95 -15.78 -11.92
N ASN A 145 3.32 -15.24 -13.09
CA ASN A 145 4.69 -14.79 -13.39
C ASN A 145 4.80 -13.29 -13.74
N SER A 146 3.77 -12.50 -13.46
CA SER A 146 3.77 -11.07 -13.78
C SER A 146 4.11 -10.24 -12.55
N LEU A 147 5.08 -9.33 -12.65
CA LEU A 147 5.41 -8.39 -11.58
C LEU A 147 4.19 -7.52 -11.23
N SER A 148 3.93 -7.33 -9.94
CA SER A 148 2.91 -6.41 -9.47
C SER A 148 3.16 -5.00 -10.01
N VAL A 149 2.07 -4.30 -10.32
CA VAL A 149 2.13 -2.92 -10.80
C VAL A 149 1.55 -2.03 -9.71
N LEU A 150 2.34 -1.04 -9.29
CA LEU A 150 1.91 -0.06 -8.32
C LEU A 150 0.86 0.86 -8.94
N VAL A 151 -0.11 1.27 -8.13
CA VAL A 151 -1.10 2.27 -8.49
C VAL A 151 -1.07 3.33 -7.39
N PRO A 152 -1.05 4.64 -7.74
CA PRO A 152 -0.91 5.66 -6.72
C PRO A 152 -2.12 5.70 -5.78
N VAL A 153 -1.84 5.88 -4.50
CA VAL A 153 -2.84 6.19 -3.49
C VAL A 153 -3.01 7.71 -3.45
N ILE A 154 -4.17 8.20 -3.89
CA ILE A 154 -4.51 9.61 -3.86
C ILE A 154 -4.98 9.98 -2.47
N LEU A 155 -4.27 10.92 -1.87
CA LEU A 155 -4.57 11.47 -0.56
C LEU A 155 -5.42 12.73 -0.74
N ASN A 156 -6.20 13.08 0.28
CA ASN A 156 -6.95 14.33 0.30
C ASN A 156 -6.00 15.52 0.54
N SER A 157 -5.14 15.80 -0.42
CA SER A 157 -4.04 16.77 -0.34
C SER A 157 -4.10 17.78 -1.48
N ASN A 158 -3.61 18.98 -1.19
CA ASN A 158 -3.45 20.05 -2.17
C ASN A 158 -2.21 19.85 -3.07
N ASP A 159 -1.22 19.06 -2.63
CA ASP A 159 -0.08 18.73 -3.49
C ASP A 159 -0.51 17.70 -4.55
N LYS A 160 -0.26 18.04 -5.81
CA LYS A 160 -0.66 17.30 -7.00
C LYS A 160 0.53 16.64 -7.69
N ARG A 161 1.56 16.29 -6.92
CA ARG A 161 2.72 15.53 -7.38
C ARG A 161 2.71 14.14 -6.77
N TYR A 162 3.46 13.24 -7.39
CA TYR A 162 3.72 11.95 -6.77
C TYR A 162 4.72 12.12 -5.64
N GLU A 163 4.44 11.51 -4.48
CA GLU A 163 5.44 11.21 -3.47
C GLU A 163 5.77 9.72 -3.54
N ILE A 164 7.03 9.42 -3.87
CA ILE A 164 7.59 8.07 -3.87
C ILE A 164 8.50 7.96 -2.66
N VAL A 165 8.16 7.07 -1.74
CA VAL A 165 8.98 6.81 -0.54
C VAL A 165 9.61 5.44 -0.69
N PHE A 166 10.93 5.37 -0.61
CA PHE A 166 11.65 4.12 -0.44
C PHE A 166 12.04 3.95 1.03
N ARG A 167 12.00 2.72 1.52
CA ARG A 167 12.45 2.37 2.88
C ARG A 167 13.46 1.24 2.82
N CYS A 168 14.58 1.44 3.50
CA CYS A 168 15.59 0.43 3.77
C CYS A 168 15.28 -0.14 5.16
N GLU A 169 14.87 -1.39 5.22
CA GLU A 169 14.59 -2.07 6.49
C GLU A 169 15.87 -2.72 6.97
N GLY A 170 16.32 -2.43 8.20
CA GLY A 170 17.57 -2.99 8.74
C GLY A 170 18.86 -2.48 8.07
N CYS A 171 18.78 -1.35 7.36
CA CYS A 171 19.90 -0.77 6.63
C CYS A 171 19.76 0.75 6.47
N GLU A 172 20.87 1.43 6.18
CA GLU A 172 20.85 2.74 5.54
C GLU A 172 21.02 2.56 4.03
N ALA A 173 20.30 3.35 3.24
CA ALA A 173 20.51 3.41 1.79
C ALA A 173 21.11 4.76 1.40
N ARG A 174 22.01 4.70 0.40
CA ARG A 174 22.57 5.86 -0.29
C ARG A 174 22.29 5.70 -1.78
N ILE A 175 21.82 6.77 -2.40
CA ILE A 175 21.55 6.78 -3.83
C ILE A 175 22.82 7.12 -4.60
N LYS A 176 23.10 6.34 -5.64
CA LYS A 176 24.18 6.65 -6.56
C LYS A 176 23.76 7.83 -7.42
N ASN A 177 24.63 8.83 -7.52
CA ASN A 177 24.41 10.03 -8.32
C ASN A 177 23.19 10.88 -7.90
N ASN A 178 22.63 10.66 -6.71
CA ASN A 178 21.51 11.42 -6.12
C ASN A 178 20.29 11.59 -7.05
N LYS A 179 19.96 10.55 -7.84
CA LYS A 179 18.86 10.61 -8.81
C LYS A 179 18.08 9.31 -8.84
N ILE A 180 16.77 9.44 -8.96
CA ILE A 180 15.89 8.37 -9.42
C ILE A 180 15.53 8.61 -10.88
N GLU A 181 15.34 7.53 -11.64
CA GLU A 181 14.77 7.62 -12.98
C GLU A 181 13.33 7.12 -12.96
N VAL A 182 12.42 7.98 -13.42
CA VAL A 182 11.02 7.62 -13.63
C VAL A 182 10.68 7.83 -15.10
N SER A 183 10.45 6.74 -15.85
CA SER A 183 10.35 6.81 -17.31
C SER A 183 9.37 5.82 -17.95
N ALA A 184 8.84 6.19 -19.12
CA ALA A 184 8.06 5.34 -20.01
C ALA A 184 8.57 5.50 -21.45
N GLY A 185 9.42 4.58 -21.90
CA GLY A 185 10.15 4.75 -23.17
C GLY A 185 11.04 5.99 -23.10
N ASN A 186 10.83 6.95 -24.01
CA ASN A 186 11.58 8.20 -24.07
C ASN A 186 11.05 9.28 -23.12
N GLU A 187 9.87 9.09 -22.52
CA GLU A 187 9.29 10.04 -21.56
C GLU A 187 9.93 9.89 -20.19
N LYS A 188 10.48 10.98 -19.64
CA LYS A 188 11.04 11.03 -18.28
C LYS A 188 10.29 12.03 -17.41
N MET A 189 9.88 11.62 -16.21
CA MET A 189 9.35 12.52 -15.18
C MET A 189 10.49 13.23 -14.45
N SER A 190 10.28 14.50 -14.12
CA SER A 190 11.19 15.24 -13.27
C SER A 190 10.92 14.87 -11.82
N CYS A 191 11.94 14.41 -11.10
CA CYS A 191 11.85 14.04 -9.70
C CYS A 191 12.90 14.78 -8.87
N THR A 192 12.47 15.31 -7.73
CA THR A 192 13.35 15.98 -6.76
C THR A 192 13.44 15.16 -5.48
N GLU A 193 14.66 14.95 -4.99
CA GLU A 193 14.95 14.27 -3.72
C GLU A 193 14.81 15.21 -2.51
N ASN A 194 14.35 14.68 -1.39
CA ASN A 194 14.66 15.26 -0.08
C ASN A 194 15.94 14.60 0.48
N LYS A 195 17.08 15.32 0.37
CA LYS A 195 18.46 14.78 0.44
C LYS A 195 18.76 13.94 1.70
N GLY A 196 19.49 12.83 1.54
CA GLY A 196 20.33 12.25 2.61
C GLY A 196 20.56 10.73 2.52
N ASN A 197 21.60 10.23 3.21
CA ASN A 197 21.68 8.82 3.56
C ASN A 197 20.65 8.56 4.66
N SER A 198 19.76 7.61 4.45
CA SER A 198 18.66 7.40 5.38
C SER A 198 18.10 5.98 5.25
N GLN A 199 17.40 5.55 6.29
CA GLN A 199 16.51 4.39 6.20
C GLN A 199 15.28 4.71 5.33
N VAL A 200 15.03 5.98 5.02
CA VAL A 200 13.87 6.47 4.29
C VAL A 200 14.30 7.53 3.27
N LEU A 201 14.00 7.29 2.00
CA LEU A 201 14.30 8.20 0.90
C LEU A 201 12.99 8.68 0.28
N ARG A 202 12.82 10.00 0.12
CA ARG A 202 11.58 10.60 -0.41
C ARG A 202 11.85 11.36 -1.71
N PHE A 203 11.01 11.09 -2.70
CA PHE A 203 11.05 11.73 -4.01
C PHE A 203 9.71 12.35 -4.35
N TYR A 204 9.77 13.56 -4.89
CA TYR A 204 8.62 14.25 -5.43
C TYR A 204 8.73 14.30 -6.94
N CYS A 205 7.82 13.65 -7.65
CA CYS A 205 7.83 13.58 -9.12
C CYS A 205 6.64 14.33 -9.71
N ASP A 206 6.90 15.18 -10.70
CA ASP A 206 5.85 15.84 -11.49
C ASP A 206 5.51 15.01 -12.73
N GLY A 207 4.27 14.52 -12.77
CA GLY A 207 3.71 13.79 -13.90
C GLY A 207 2.61 14.55 -14.66
N LYS A 208 2.30 15.80 -14.33
CA LYS A 208 1.09 16.49 -14.84
C LYS A 208 1.06 16.60 -16.37
N THR A 209 2.23 16.77 -16.99
CA THR A 209 2.38 16.91 -18.45
C THR A 209 2.71 15.59 -19.14
N LYS A 210 2.75 14.47 -18.39
CA LYS A 210 3.17 13.17 -18.91
C LYS A 210 1.97 12.36 -19.40
N PRO A 211 2.13 11.58 -20.49
CA PRO A 211 1.04 10.78 -21.04
C PRO A 211 0.67 9.63 -20.11
N ALA A 212 -0.61 9.26 -20.07
CA ALA A 212 -1.04 8.09 -19.30
C ALA A 212 -0.33 6.82 -19.80
N GLY A 213 0.10 5.95 -18.88
CA GLY A 213 0.88 4.77 -19.25
C GLY A 213 1.44 3.98 -18.07
N LYS A 214 2.25 2.97 -18.39
CA LYS A 214 3.04 2.21 -17.41
C LYS A 214 4.45 2.83 -17.35
N TYR A 215 4.84 3.32 -16.19
CA TYR A 215 6.13 3.94 -15.94
C TYR A 215 7.01 3.01 -15.12
N LYS A 216 8.30 2.99 -15.44
CA LYS A 216 9.36 2.33 -14.69
C LYS A 216 9.94 3.31 -13.69
N ILE A 217 10.10 2.88 -12.45
CA ILE A 217 10.87 3.53 -11.41
C ILE A 217 12.17 2.73 -11.30
N SER A 218 13.31 3.40 -11.48
CA SER A 218 14.65 2.81 -11.39
C SER A 218 15.50 3.63 -10.44
N ILE A 219 16.19 2.96 -9.52
CA ILE A 219 17.10 3.60 -8.58
C ILE A 219 18.37 2.77 -8.43
N ASP A 220 19.51 3.44 -8.60
CA ASP A 220 20.82 2.89 -8.33
C ASP A 220 21.22 3.25 -6.90
N TYR A 221 21.54 2.26 -6.07
CA TYR A 221 21.80 2.50 -4.66
C TYR A 221 22.84 1.55 -4.08
N ASP A 222 23.43 1.98 -2.98
CA ASP A 222 24.23 1.17 -2.07
C ASP A 222 23.49 1.05 -0.74
N VAL A 223 23.66 -0.08 -0.05
CA VAL A 223 23.09 -0.30 1.29
C VAL A 223 24.20 -0.51 2.31
N LYS A 224 24.03 0.01 3.51
CA LYS A 224 24.85 -0.32 4.67
C LYS A 224 23.94 -1.03 5.68
N PRO A 225 24.01 -2.37 5.79
CA PRO A 225 23.28 -3.11 6.81
C PRO A 225 23.59 -2.58 8.22
N THR A 226 22.62 -2.61 9.15
CA THR A 226 22.79 -2.06 10.51
C THR A 226 24.00 -2.62 11.26
N LEU A 227 24.35 -3.89 11.02
CA LEU A 227 25.48 -4.57 11.66
C LEU A 227 26.80 -4.43 10.87
N SER A 228 26.81 -3.65 9.79
CA SER A 228 27.98 -3.42 8.93
C SER A 228 28.45 -1.98 9.02
N SER A 229 29.77 -1.79 8.92
CA SER A 229 30.39 -0.46 8.82
C SER A 229 30.57 0.02 7.37
N ARG A 230 30.25 -0.81 6.38
CA ARG A 230 30.52 -0.55 4.96
C ARG A 230 29.25 -0.59 4.11
N TYR A 231 29.23 0.27 3.10
CA TYR A 231 28.25 0.23 2.04
C TYR A 231 28.58 -0.90 1.06
N GLU A 232 27.54 -1.61 0.65
CA GLU A 232 27.57 -2.70 -0.31
C GLU A 232 26.79 -2.29 -1.57
N SER A 233 27.37 -2.58 -2.73
CA SER A 233 26.73 -2.30 -4.01
C SER A 233 25.62 -3.31 -4.28
N THR A 234 24.45 -2.79 -4.64
CA THR A 234 23.30 -3.61 -4.98
C THR A 234 22.93 -3.44 -6.46
N PRO A 235 22.28 -4.45 -7.08
CA PRO A 235 21.63 -4.27 -8.38
C PRO A 235 20.59 -3.15 -8.31
N PRO A 236 20.33 -2.43 -9.42
CA PRO A 236 19.31 -1.39 -9.44
C PRO A 236 17.93 -1.94 -9.03
N LEU A 237 17.24 -1.22 -8.15
CA LEU A 237 15.86 -1.54 -7.82
C LEU A 237 14.96 -1.03 -8.94
N VAL A 238 14.16 -1.94 -9.50
CA VAL A 238 13.19 -1.64 -10.54
C VAL A 238 11.78 -1.97 -10.07
N ARG A 239 10.88 -0.99 -10.19
CA ARG A 239 9.43 -1.13 -9.97
C ARG A 239 8.66 -0.51 -11.12
N TYR A 240 7.40 -0.88 -11.25
CA TYR A 240 6.52 -0.29 -12.26
C TYR A 240 5.28 0.28 -11.60
N PHE A 241 4.81 1.42 -12.09
CA PHE A 241 3.53 1.97 -11.68
C PHE A 241 2.70 2.43 -12.87
N ARG A 242 1.38 2.52 -12.67
CA ARG A 242 0.49 3.18 -13.62
C ARG A 242 0.49 4.68 -13.36
N HIS A 243 0.49 5.45 -14.42
CA HIS A 243 0.35 6.90 -14.40
C HIS A 243 -0.82 7.33 -15.27
N ASN A 244 -1.53 8.36 -14.83
CA ASN A 244 -2.46 9.14 -15.64
C ASN A 244 -2.44 10.59 -15.12
N PRO A 245 -2.22 11.60 -15.98
CA PRO A 245 -2.16 12.99 -15.54
C PRO A 245 -3.48 13.50 -14.93
N GLN A 246 -4.62 12.86 -15.23
CA GLN A 246 -5.91 13.21 -14.61
C GLN A 246 -5.94 12.94 -13.10
N TRP A 247 -5.07 12.06 -12.58
CA TRP A 247 -4.96 11.79 -11.15
C TRP A 247 -4.20 12.88 -10.38
N LEU A 248 -3.56 13.79 -11.11
CA LEU A 248 -2.76 14.90 -10.60
C LEU A 248 -3.47 16.25 -10.80
N LYS A 249 -4.78 16.23 -11.00
CA LYS A 249 -5.61 17.44 -11.13
C LYS A 249 -6.24 17.84 -9.79
#